data_AF-A0A8T0RRY3-F1
#
_entry.id   AF-A0A8T0RRY3-F1
#
_cell.length_a   1.000
_cell.length_b   1.000
_cell.length_c   1.000
_cell.angle_alpha   90.00
_cell.angle_beta   90.00
_cell.angle_gamma   90.00
#
_symmetry.space_group_name_H-M   'P 1'
#
loop_
_entity.id
_entity.type
_entity.pdbx_description
1 polymer ?
#
loop_
_entity_poly.entity_id
_entity_poly.type
_entity_poly.pdbx_seq_one_letter_code
_entity_poly.pdbx_strand_id
1 'polypeptide(L)'
;MVDLISDSDDGDEFDWDSDGDREAMSLNAAGSSAQASRNLDAPGPSTLVRLDSDGKEDSGAGPSAYMLDYFVGMGFSKDLVMKAMVEAGDRGEDSILDLLLKYKEGGCAPLVDDHSSGYLPHIVDDDDDILENWDDDDDAGNNLNKDPDADDSVVEEFMQEMSQMDEKVKSLVSFGFPESKAKMAITRCGQDADIFVLLDAICASEVAGAGHYESYANNEDTGLNSYSSFGRRKRIKFMEEKKRKGQRFGGGAQGSGGPIDDRNDEVMPLPNPMIGFNLPGDRSRSVDRPLPKQAIGPPFFYYENVALAPKGVWQTISTFLYDIQPEFVDSKFFCAAARKRGYIHNLPIENRSPLIPLPPKIIHDAFPRTKQWWPSWDTRRQFNCLQTVVSSAKLTERIRCELANSEDPPCPRVQKNVLEQCRKWNLVWVGRNKVAPLEPDEVEFLLGFPKDHTRGISRTDRYRSLGNSFQVDTVAYHLSVLKPIFPNGMNVLSLFSGIGGAEVALHRLGIRMKTVVSVEKSEVNRTVLKTWWEQTQSGTLIEVTDVQNLTSDWLESTMRRIGGFDLVIGGSPCNNLAGSNRHHRNGLEGEHSCLFYHYVRILDCVKSVMKRM
;
A
#
# COMPACT_ATOMS: atom_id res chain seq x y z
N MET A 1 22.18 55.96 6.86
CA MET A 1 21.42 56.37 8.05
C MET A 1 20.09 56.92 7.55
N VAL A 2 19.05 56.11 7.67
CA VAL A 2 17.61 56.46 7.87
C VAL A 2 16.88 57.22 6.74
N ASP A 3 16.09 56.48 5.93
CA ASP A 3 14.59 56.44 5.88
C ASP A 3 13.80 57.78 5.91
N LEU A 4 12.67 58.02 5.23
CA LEU A 4 11.62 57.19 4.58
C LEU A 4 10.71 58.15 3.77
N ILE A 5 10.25 57.77 2.57
CA ILE A 5 9.04 58.34 1.91
C ILE A 5 8.36 57.20 1.13
N SER A 6 7.05 57.01 1.27
CA SER A 6 6.24 56.25 0.31
C SER A 6 4.87 56.88 0.14
N ASP A 7 4.66 57.49 -1.03
CA ASP A 7 3.35 57.73 -1.64
C ASP A 7 3.02 56.55 -2.56
N SER A 8 1.73 56.24 -2.71
CA SER A 8 1.21 55.23 -3.63
C SER A 8 0.12 55.84 -4.49
N ASP A 9 0.32 55.86 -5.81
CA ASP A 9 -0.79 55.82 -6.78
C ASP A 9 -0.34 55.28 -8.16
N ASP A 10 -1.30 54.59 -8.78
CA ASP A 10 -1.57 54.34 -10.20
C ASP A 10 -0.62 53.64 -11.20
N GLY A 11 -1.24 52.71 -11.94
CA GLY A 11 -1.12 52.57 -13.41
C GLY A 11 -0.14 51.54 -13.96
N ASP A 12 -0.65 50.47 -14.60
CA ASP A 12 -0.45 50.31 -16.05
C ASP A 12 -1.16 49.08 -16.65
N GLU A 13 -1.71 49.36 -17.83
CA GLU A 13 -2.48 48.63 -18.82
C GLU A 13 -1.59 47.69 -19.66
N PHE A 14 -2.14 46.55 -20.16
CA PHE A 14 -1.68 46.03 -21.47
C PHE A 14 -2.69 45.08 -22.15
N ASP A 15 -2.93 45.41 -23.42
CA ASP A 15 -3.81 44.85 -24.45
C ASP A 15 -3.54 43.40 -24.88
N TRP A 16 -4.56 42.76 -25.46
CA TRP A 16 -4.42 41.99 -26.70
C TRP A 16 -5.64 42.15 -27.62
N ASP A 17 -5.33 42.52 -28.86
CA ASP A 17 -6.20 42.82 -29.99
C ASP A 17 -7.16 41.71 -30.44
N SER A 18 -8.29 42.16 -30.99
CA SER A 18 -9.23 41.39 -31.79
C SER A 18 -8.79 41.35 -33.26
N ASP A 19 -8.84 40.17 -33.87
CA ASP A 19 -9.10 40.02 -35.31
C ASP A 19 -10.25 39.03 -35.48
N GLY A 20 -11.31 39.51 -36.12
CA GLY A 20 -12.42 38.69 -36.59
C GLY A 20 -12.31 38.49 -38.09
N ASP A 21 -12.70 37.30 -38.55
CA ASP A 21 -13.24 37.14 -39.89
C ASP A 21 -14.38 36.10 -39.90
N ARG A 22 -15.41 36.46 -40.67
CA ARG A 22 -16.75 35.89 -40.71
C ARG A 22 -16.92 34.86 -41.84
N GLU A 23 -17.89 33.98 -41.61
CA GLU A 23 -18.89 33.41 -42.54
C GLU A 23 -18.47 32.54 -43.74
N ALA A 24 -19.06 31.33 -43.79
CA ALA A 24 -20.01 30.97 -44.84
C ALA A 24 -20.94 29.82 -44.39
N MET A 25 -22.25 30.10 -44.38
CA MET A 25 -23.37 29.14 -44.34
C MET A 25 -23.60 28.48 -45.71
N SER A 26 -24.12 27.25 -45.71
CA SER A 26 -25.33 26.85 -46.47
C SER A 26 -25.75 25.44 -45.99
N LEU A 27 -26.84 25.28 -45.25
CA LEU A 27 -28.22 25.05 -45.74
C LEU A 27 -28.33 23.96 -46.81
N ASN A 28 -28.94 22.83 -46.41
CA ASN A 28 -30.06 22.24 -47.14
C ASN A 28 -30.99 21.49 -46.17
N ALA A 29 -32.26 21.87 -46.22
CA ALA A 29 -33.38 21.26 -45.53
C ALA A 29 -34.34 20.67 -46.58
N ALA A 30 -34.87 19.48 -46.30
CA ALA A 30 -36.17 18.93 -46.69
C ALA A 30 -36.15 17.46 -46.19
N GLY A 31 -37.04 16.94 -45.37
CA GLY A 31 -38.47 17.23 -45.21
C GLY A 31 -39.25 16.07 -45.81
N SER A 32 -39.68 15.10 -45.01
CA SER A 32 -40.96 14.41 -45.21
C SER A 32 -41.38 13.60 -43.97
N SER A 33 -42.68 13.55 -43.79
CA SER A 33 -43.47 13.29 -42.59
C SER A 33 -44.01 11.86 -42.48
N ALA A 34 -44.21 11.45 -41.22
CA ALA A 34 -45.32 10.66 -40.67
C ALA A 34 -45.64 9.25 -41.21
N GLN A 35 -45.64 8.27 -40.29
CA GLN A 35 -46.90 7.68 -39.81
C GLN A 35 -46.72 6.91 -38.50
N ALA A 36 -47.75 7.01 -37.67
CA ALA A 36 -47.90 6.40 -36.35
C ALA A 36 -48.70 5.11 -36.43
N SER A 37 -48.46 4.19 -35.49
CA SER A 37 -49.51 3.30 -34.98
C SER A 37 -49.20 2.89 -33.53
N ARG A 38 -50.19 3.10 -32.68
CA ARG A 38 -50.28 2.83 -31.25
C ARG A 38 -50.58 1.35 -30.97
N ASN A 39 -50.26 0.91 -29.75
CA ASN A 39 -51.10 0.14 -28.79
C ASN A 39 -50.18 -0.74 -27.91
N LEU A 40 -50.04 -0.46 -26.61
CA LEU A 40 -50.88 -0.93 -25.49
C LEU A 40 -50.75 -2.45 -25.26
N ASP A 41 -49.97 -2.83 -24.23
CA ASP A 41 -50.46 -3.44 -22.98
C ASP A 41 -49.41 -4.37 -22.34
N ALA A 42 -49.16 -4.11 -21.05
CA ALA A 42 -48.55 -5.06 -20.12
C ALA A 42 -49.62 -6.06 -19.63
N PRO A 43 -49.20 -7.21 -19.10
CA PRO A 43 -49.56 -7.46 -17.71
C PRO A 43 -48.45 -8.15 -16.89
N GLY A 44 -48.48 -7.86 -15.59
CA GLY A 44 -47.68 -8.49 -14.53
C GLY A 44 -48.19 -9.89 -14.11
N PRO A 45 -47.69 -10.40 -12.97
CA PRO A 45 -47.53 -11.83 -12.74
C PRO A 45 -48.77 -12.50 -12.13
N SER A 46 -48.96 -13.79 -12.41
CA SER A 46 -49.89 -14.64 -11.64
C SER A 46 -49.35 -16.06 -11.52
N THR A 47 -49.04 -16.41 -10.27
CA THR A 47 -49.51 -17.56 -9.51
C THR A 47 -50.03 -18.75 -10.33
N LEU A 48 -49.26 -19.83 -10.39
CA LEU A 48 -49.75 -21.15 -10.79
C LEU A 48 -49.80 -22.09 -9.58
N VAL A 49 -51.00 -22.18 -9.01
CA VAL A 49 -51.44 -23.31 -8.17
C VAL A 49 -51.90 -24.41 -9.13
N ARG A 50 -51.33 -25.62 -9.01
CA ARG A 50 -51.90 -26.84 -9.60
C ARG A 50 -52.72 -27.54 -8.53
N LEU A 51 -54.02 -27.71 -8.78
CA LEU A 51 -54.88 -28.65 -8.08
C LEU A 51 -54.84 -29.97 -8.84
N ASP A 52 -54.56 -31.07 -8.12
CA ASP A 52 -54.97 -32.40 -8.55
C ASP A 52 -56.20 -32.86 -7.77
N SER A 53 -56.97 -33.69 -8.45
CA SER A 53 -58.30 -34.15 -8.07
C SER A 53 -58.17 -35.52 -7.41
N ASP A 54 -58.46 -35.61 -6.11
CA ASP A 54 -59.21 -36.70 -5.50
C ASP A 54 -59.29 -36.45 -3.99
N GLY A 55 -60.51 -36.24 -3.51
CA GLY A 55 -60.78 -36.01 -2.10
C GLY A 55 -60.49 -37.24 -1.25
N LYS A 56 -59.35 -37.21 -0.55
CA LYS A 56 -59.16 -37.88 0.74
C LYS A 56 -57.96 -37.28 1.46
N GLU A 57 -58.18 -36.88 2.70
CA GLU A 57 -57.14 -36.49 3.66
C GLU A 57 -56.20 -37.67 3.87
N ASP A 58 -54.91 -37.50 3.56
CA ASP A 58 -53.86 -38.35 4.09
C ASP A 58 -52.93 -37.49 4.95
N SER A 59 -53.20 -37.60 6.25
CA SER A 59 -52.41 -37.11 7.36
C SER A 59 -51.06 -37.82 7.39
N GLY A 60 -49.98 -37.07 7.13
CA GLY A 60 -48.61 -37.51 7.44
C GLY A 60 -47.58 -37.23 6.34
N ALA A 61 -47.30 -35.96 6.06
CA ALA A 61 -46.12 -35.58 5.28
C ALA A 61 -45.06 -35.00 6.23
N GLY A 62 -43.92 -35.68 6.34
CA GLY A 62 -42.77 -35.20 7.11
C GLY A 62 -42.28 -33.82 6.64
N PRO A 63 -41.40 -33.17 7.43
CA PRO A 63 -40.94 -31.80 7.17
C PRO A 63 -40.48 -31.68 5.72
N SER A 64 -41.16 -30.80 4.97
CA SER A 64 -41.02 -30.74 3.52
C SER A 64 -39.58 -30.40 3.13
N ALA A 65 -38.95 -31.26 2.32
CA ALA A 65 -37.55 -31.13 1.91
C ALA A 65 -37.21 -29.75 1.31
N TYR A 66 -38.20 -29.04 0.74
CA TYR A 66 -38.01 -27.68 0.22
C TYR A 66 -37.71 -26.64 1.31
N MET A 67 -38.35 -26.72 2.48
CA MET A 67 -38.11 -25.77 3.59
C MET A 67 -36.72 -25.99 4.18
N LEU A 68 -36.28 -27.26 4.23
CA LEU A 68 -34.95 -27.59 4.73
C LEU A 68 -33.87 -27.01 3.82
N ASP A 69 -33.99 -27.18 2.50
CA ASP A 69 -33.05 -26.59 1.54
C ASP A 69 -33.13 -25.05 1.51
N TYR A 70 -34.31 -24.46 1.72
CA TYR A 70 -34.50 -23.01 1.79
C TYR A 70 -33.74 -22.38 2.96
N PHE A 71 -33.93 -22.89 4.19
CA PHE A 71 -33.25 -22.33 5.37
C PHE A 71 -31.76 -22.71 5.46
N VAL A 72 -31.37 -23.88 4.94
CA VAL A 72 -29.95 -24.20 4.75
C VAL A 72 -29.31 -23.25 3.72
N GLY A 73 -30.03 -22.91 2.64
CA GLY A 73 -29.61 -21.91 1.66
C GLY A 73 -29.50 -20.48 2.23
N MET A 74 -30.22 -20.18 3.32
CA MET A 74 -30.06 -18.93 4.09
C MET A 74 -28.88 -18.96 5.07
N GLY A 75 -28.14 -20.07 5.16
CA GLY A 75 -26.92 -20.19 5.95
C GLY A 75 -27.12 -20.74 7.37
N PHE A 76 -28.30 -21.29 7.70
CA PHE A 76 -28.49 -22.02 8.96
C PHE A 76 -27.99 -23.47 8.83
N SER A 77 -27.40 -24.03 9.89
CA SER A 77 -26.93 -25.41 9.86
C SER A 77 -28.11 -26.39 9.74
N LYS A 78 -27.94 -27.45 8.95
CA LYS A 78 -28.99 -28.44 8.68
C LYS A 78 -29.58 -29.04 9.96
N ASP A 79 -28.77 -29.23 10.99
CA ASP A 79 -29.19 -29.75 12.29
C ASP A 79 -30.06 -28.75 13.09
N LEU A 80 -29.74 -27.45 13.03
CA LEU A 80 -30.56 -26.40 13.65
C LEU A 80 -31.89 -26.23 12.92
N VAL A 81 -31.88 -26.30 11.58
CA VAL A 81 -33.10 -26.24 10.75
C VAL A 81 -34.01 -27.43 11.04
N MET A 82 -33.46 -28.65 11.09
CA MET A 82 -34.24 -29.85 11.46
C MET A 82 -34.83 -29.73 12.87
N LYS A 83 -34.05 -29.23 13.83
CA LYS A 83 -34.52 -29.02 15.21
C LYS A 83 -35.63 -27.97 15.28
N ALA A 84 -35.46 -26.84 14.59
CA ALA A 84 -36.46 -25.77 14.51
C ALA A 84 -37.74 -26.23 13.81
N MET A 85 -37.65 -27.05 12.76
CA MET A 85 -38.81 -27.62 12.07
C MET A 85 -39.58 -28.61 12.95
N VAL A 86 -38.89 -29.42 13.76
CA VAL A 86 -39.53 -30.32 14.73
C VAL A 86 -40.19 -29.54 15.86
N GLU A 87 -39.56 -28.46 16.35
CA GLU A 87 -40.08 -27.66 17.47
C GLU A 87 -41.22 -26.71 17.03
N ALA A 88 -41.17 -26.19 15.80
CA ALA A 88 -42.23 -25.37 15.22
C ALA A 88 -43.47 -26.19 14.84
N GLY A 89 -43.28 -27.44 14.37
CA GLY A 89 -44.36 -28.26 13.81
C GLY A 89 -44.95 -27.63 12.54
N ASP A 90 -46.28 -27.65 12.38
CA ASP A 90 -47.00 -27.08 11.21
C ASP A 90 -47.19 -25.55 11.26
N ARG A 91 -46.43 -24.82 12.09
CA ARG A 91 -46.60 -23.36 12.29
C ARG A 91 -45.97 -22.46 11.20
N GLY A 92 -45.68 -23.03 10.03
CA GLY A 92 -45.22 -22.26 8.86
C GLY A 92 -43.79 -21.71 8.94
N GLU A 93 -43.33 -21.13 7.83
CA GLU A 93 -41.94 -20.71 7.60
C GLU A 93 -41.46 -19.61 8.57
N ASP A 94 -42.33 -18.63 8.89
CA ASP A 94 -41.99 -17.51 9.77
C ASP A 94 -41.66 -17.98 11.20
N SER A 95 -42.38 -18.99 11.69
CA SER A 95 -42.14 -19.55 13.03
C SER A 95 -40.84 -20.35 13.10
N ILE A 96 -40.42 -20.97 12.00
CA ILE A 96 -39.14 -21.69 11.90
C ILE A 96 -37.99 -20.67 11.86
N LEU A 97 -38.13 -19.57 11.12
CA LEU A 97 -37.12 -18.52 11.05
C LEU A 97 -36.90 -17.85 12.41
N ASP A 98 -37.97 -17.57 13.16
CA ASP A 98 -37.88 -16.96 14.50
C ASP A 98 -37.17 -17.88 15.51
N LEU A 99 -37.47 -19.20 15.47
CA LEU A 99 -36.75 -20.21 16.27
C LEU A 99 -35.27 -20.32 15.88
N LEU A 100 -34.97 -20.26 14.59
CA LEU A 100 -33.60 -20.31 14.07
C LEU A 100 -32.77 -19.09 14.48
N LEU A 101 -33.38 -17.90 14.46
CA LEU A 101 -32.74 -16.67 14.95
C LEU A 101 -32.51 -16.75 16.46
N LYS A 102 -33.48 -17.27 17.21
CA LYS A 102 -33.34 -17.49 18.65
C LYS A 102 -32.24 -18.48 19.02
N TYR A 103 -32.06 -19.54 18.22
CA TYR A 103 -30.93 -20.47 18.42
C TYR A 103 -29.59 -19.86 18.06
N LYS A 104 -29.56 -18.90 17.12
CA LYS A 104 -28.34 -18.19 16.72
C LYS A 104 -27.88 -17.19 17.77
N GLU A 105 -28.81 -16.59 18.51
CA GLU A 105 -28.51 -15.69 19.64
C GLU A 105 -28.15 -16.42 20.93
N GLY A 106 -28.51 -17.71 21.05
CA GLY A 106 -28.29 -18.52 22.26
C GLY A 106 -27.23 -19.62 22.10
N GLY A 107 -25.94 -19.26 22.05
CA GLY A 107 -24.83 -20.22 22.07
C GLY A 107 -24.28 -20.53 23.47
N CYS A 108 -24.46 -21.79 23.92
CA CYS A 108 -23.76 -22.52 25.01
C CYS A 108 -24.34 -22.57 26.45
N ALA A 109 -25.29 -23.50 26.61
CA ALA A 109 -25.48 -24.53 27.67
C ALA A 109 -25.69 -24.22 29.19
N PRO A 110 -26.48 -25.06 29.91
CA PRO A 110 -26.97 -24.82 31.29
C PRO A 110 -26.14 -25.51 32.39
N LEU A 111 -26.20 -25.00 33.64
CA LEU A 111 -26.59 -25.73 34.89
C LEU A 111 -26.29 -24.95 36.22
N VAL A 112 -27.37 -24.74 36.99
CA VAL A 112 -27.61 -24.65 38.47
C VAL A 112 -27.09 -23.52 39.40
N ASP A 113 -28.08 -22.81 39.98
CA ASP A 113 -28.36 -22.32 41.37
C ASP A 113 -27.28 -21.53 42.17
N ASP A 114 -27.54 -20.49 43.00
CA ASP A 114 -28.74 -20.00 43.71
C ASP A 114 -28.53 -18.52 44.19
N HIS A 115 -29.64 -17.88 44.59
CA HIS A 115 -29.83 -16.72 45.50
C HIS A 115 -30.06 -15.28 44.98
N SER A 116 -31.35 -14.97 44.80
CA SER A 116 -32.19 -14.03 45.58
C SER A 116 -31.98 -12.49 45.58
N SER A 117 -33.12 -11.84 45.24
CA SER A 117 -33.59 -10.46 45.58
C SER A 117 -33.01 -9.32 44.74
N GLY A 118 -33.76 -8.33 44.26
CA GLY A 118 -35.15 -7.93 44.43
C GLY A 118 -35.25 -6.42 44.20
N TYR A 119 -36.39 -5.96 43.68
CA TYR A 119 -36.86 -4.57 43.48
C TYR A 119 -36.75 -3.93 42.08
N LEU A 120 -37.90 -3.34 41.73
CA LEU A 120 -38.38 -2.72 40.49
C LEU A 120 -38.43 -1.17 40.71
N PRO A 121 -38.88 -0.34 39.75
CA PRO A 121 -38.08 0.41 38.77
C PRO A 121 -38.28 1.95 38.90
N HIS A 122 -37.36 2.79 38.43
CA HIS A 122 -37.73 4.18 38.07
C HIS A 122 -36.76 4.84 37.07
N ILE A 123 -37.36 5.17 35.91
CA ILE A 123 -37.18 6.30 34.98
C ILE A 123 -36.12 7.35 35.34
N VAL A 124 -35.17 7.60 34.43
CA VAL A 124 -34.84 8.92 33.83
C VAL A 124 -33.98 8.75 32.57
N ASP A 125 -34.24 9.63 31.61
CA ASP A 125 -33.50 9.87 30.37
C ASP A 125 -32.03 10.26 30.60
N ASP A 126 -31.13 9.83 29.72
CA ASP A 126 -30.29 10.68 28.84
C ASP A 126 -29.10 9.88 28.29
N ASP A 127 -28.82 10.19 27.02
CA ASP A 127 -27.56 10.07 26.26
C ASP A 127 -26.40 9.25 26.85
N ASP A 128 -25.91 8.27 26.09
CA ASP A 128 -24.52 8.30 25.60
C ASP A 128 -24.24 7.20 24.57
N ASP A 129 -23.46 7.62 23.58
CA ASP A 129 -22.85 6.84 22.50
C ASP A 129 -22.11 5.59 23.01
N ILE A 130 -22.34 4.42 22.38
CA ILE A 130 -21.29 3.39 22.28
C ILE A 130 -21.19 2.86 20.86
N LEU A 131 -20.02 3.16 20.32
CA LEU A 131 -19.43 2.81 19.05
C LEU A 131 -18.67 1.50 19.30
N GLU A 132 -19.21 0.35 18.89
CA GLU A 132 -18.49 -0.93 18.93
C GLU A 132 -18.73 -1.67 17.61
N ASN A 133 -17.72 -1.68 16.74
CA ASN A 133 -16.74 -2.76 16.59
C ASN A 133 -17.24 -3.80 15.60
N TRP A 134 -16.85 -3.61 14.34
CA TRP A 134 -16.70 -4.72 13.42
C TRP A 134 -15.21 -5.02 13.43
N ASP A 135 -14.81 -5.82 14.43
CA ASP A 135 -13.57 -6.58 14.36
C ASP A 135 -13.88 -7.95 13.75
N ASP A 136 -12.86 -8.36 13.01
CA ASP A 136 -12.71 -9.50 12.14
C ASP A 136 -12.81 -10.87 12.83
N ASP A 137 -12.86 -11.89 11.96
CA ASP A 137 -12.40 -13.27 12.19
C ASP A 137 -13.28 -14.16 13.10
N ASP A 138 -13.43 -15.45 12.89
CA ASP A 138 -12.82 -16.35 11.93
C ASP A 138 -13.66 -17.62 11.81
N ASP A 139 -13.27 -18.38 10.79
CA ASP A 139 -13.75 -19.65 10.32
C ASP A 139 -13.86 -20.79 11.37
N ALA A 140 -14.59 -21.82 10.96
CA ALA A 140 -14.28 -23.25 11.11
C ALA A 140 -15.22 -24.14 11.93
N GLY A 141 -15.70 -25.17 11.22
CA GLY A 141 -15.90 -26.52 11.72
C GLY A 141 -17.25 -27.13 11.31
N ASN A 142 -17.36 -28.34 10.76
CA ASN A 142 -16.40 -29.38 10.43
C ASN A 142 -17.19 -30.50 9.70
N ASN A 143 -16.55 -31.20 8.75
CA ASN A 143 -16.53 -32.68 8.60
C ASN A 143 -16.72 -33.28 7.20
N LEU A 144 -15.61 -33.94 6.79
CA LEU A 144 -15.45 -35.29 6.22
C LEU A 144 -15.97 -35.62 4.81
N ASN A 145 -15.05 -35.69 3.84
CA ASN A 145 -14.25 -36.89 3.50
C ASN A 145 -13.28 -36.53 2.34
N LYS A 146 -11.98 -36.37 2.58
CA LYS A 146 -10.90 -37.38 2.59
C LYS A 146 -10.34 -37.71 1.19
N ASP A 147 -9.18 -37.15 0.88
CA ASP A 147 -8.08 -37.85 0.18
C ASP A 147 -6.72 -37.34 0.73
N PRO A 148 -5.68 -38.20 0.77
CA PRO A 148 -4.50 -38.02 1.63
C PRO A 148 -3.32 -37.34 0.92
N ASP A 149 -2.41 -36.79 1.73
CA ASP A 149 -1.07 -36.26 1.40
C ASP A 149 -0.99 -34.78 0.98
N ALA A 150 -1.03 -33.89 1.99
CA ALA A 150 -0.37 -32.58 1.96
C ALA A 150 0.02 -32.17 3.39
N ASP A 151 1.25 -32.56 3.72
CA ASP A 151 2.19 -32.06 4.73
C ASP A 151 1.78 -30.90 5.67
N ASP A 152 1.42 -31.24 6.92
CA ASP A 152 1.23 -30.33 8.05
C ASP A 152 2.56 -30.01 8.78
N SER A 153 3.71 -30.46 8.26
CA SER A 153 5.01 -30.28 8.94
C SER A 153 5.63 -28.90 8.74
N VAL A 154 5.17 -28.11 7.75
CA VAL A 154 5.84 -26.85 7.36
C VAL A 154 5.57 -25.71 8.36
N VAL A 155 4.40 -25.71 9.01
CA VAL A 155 4.02 -24.70 10.01
C VAL A 155 4.66 -24.94 11.37
N GLU A 156 4.83 -26.20 11.76
CA GLU A 156 5.62 -26.54 12.95
C GLU A 156 7.12 -26.25 12.72
N GLU A 157 7.65 -26.52 11.53
CA GLU A 157 9.03 -26.21 11.15
C GLU A 157 9.30 -24.69 11.18
N PHE A 158 8.36 -23.85 10.69
CA PHE A 158 8.47 -22.39 10.70
C PHE A 158 8.44 -21.77 12.10
N MET A 159 7.57 -22.26 13.00
CA MET A 159 7.57 -21.79 14.40
C MET A 159 8.84 -22.20 15.15
N GLN A 160 9.42 -23.35 14.77
CA GLN A 160 10.67 -23.83 15.32
C GLN A 160 11.87 -23.05 14.78
N GLU A 161 11.84 -22.61 13.51
CA GLU A 161 12.81 -21.67 12.93
C GLU A 161 12.78 -20.31 13.64
N MET A 162 11.61 -19.69 13.81
CA MET A 162 11.54 -18.38 14.50
C MET A 162 12.03 -18.45 15.95
N SER A 163 11.76 -19.56 16.65
CA SER A 163 12.26 -19.80 18.00
C SER A 163 13.79 -19.93 18.06
N GLN A 164 14.41 -20.63 17.10
CA GLN A 164 15.86 -20.79 17.02
C GLN A 164 16.58 -19.47 16.69
N MET A 165 15.99 -18.63 15.83
CA MET A 165 16.52 -17.30 15.54
C MET A 165 16.55 -16.43 16.81
N ASP A 166 15.48 -16.44 17.61
CA ASP A 166 15.39 -15.72 18.87
C ASP A 166 16.40 -16.20 19.93
N GLU A 167 16.66 -17.51 20.02
CA GLU A 167 17.69 -18.05 20.91
C GLU A 167 19.12 -17.66 20.49
N LYS A 168 19.42 -17.65 19.20
CA LYS A 168 20.72 -17.19 18.68
C LYS A 168 20.90 -15.69 18.86
N VAL A 169 19.86 -14.88 18.67
CA VAL A 169 19.89 -13.43 18.97
C VAL A 169 20.18 -13.20 20.45
N LYS A 170 19.43 -13.88 21.36
CA LYS A 170 19.66 -13.79 22.82
C LYS A 170 21.08 -14.19 23.20
N SER A 171 21.62 -15.22 22.56
CA SER A 171 23.00 -15.68 22.78
C SER A 171 24.02 -14.62 22.36
N LEU A 172 23.90 -14.03 21.17
CA LEU A 172 24.79 -12.98 20.68
C LEU A 172 24.68 -11.67 21.50
N VAL A 173 23.48 -11.32 21.96
CA VAL A 173 23.26 -10.19 22.88
C VAL A 173 23.92 -10.45 24.23
N SER A 174 23.88 -11.69 24.73
CA SER A 174 24.57 -12.09 25.97
C SER A 174 26.11 -11.99 25.86
N PHE A 175 26.66 -12.09 24.65
CA PHE A 175 28.08 -11.81 24.37
C PHE A 175 28.43 -10.31 24.31
N GLY A 176 27.45 -9.42 24.50
CA GLY A 176 27.63 -7.97 24.62
C GLY A 176 27.45 -7.19 23.31
N PHE A 177 26.92 -7.83 22.25
CA PHE A 177 26.63 -7.17 20.98
C PHE A 177 25.22 -6.55 20.96
N PRO A 178 25.02 -5.41 20.28
CA PRO A 178 23.68 -4.86 20.08
C PRO A 178 22.78 -5.86 19.34
N GLU A 179 21.52 -5.96 19.76
CA GLU A 179 20.52 -6.86 19.15
C GLU A 179 20.39 -6.64 17.63
N SER A 180 20.51 -5.40 17.18
CA SER A 180 20.51 -5.03 15.77
C SER A 180 21.66 -5.67 14.99
N LYS A 181 22.86 -5.80 15.57
CA LYS A 181 24.01 -6.47 14.95
C LYS A 181 23.88 -7.98 14.98
N ALA A 182 23.31 -8.53 16.06
CA ALA A 182 23.02 -9.96 16.17
C ALA A 182 22.03 -10.41 15.09
N LYS A 183 20.91 -9.68 14.94
CA LYS A 183 19.92 -9.92 13.88
C LYS A 183 20.54 -9.76 12.49
N MET A 184 21.32 -8.70 12.26
CA MET A 184 22.02 -8.48 10.99
C MET A 184 22.99 -9.62 10.63
N ALA A 185 23.75 -10.14 11.60
CA ALA A 185 24.68 -11.24 11.37
C ALA A 185 23.94 -12.55 11.02
N ILE A 186 22.83 -12.84 11.70
CA ILE A 186 22.00 -14.01 11.44
C ILE A 186 21.35 -13.92 10.05
N THR A 187 20.80 -12.76 9.69
CA THR A 187 20.25 -12.51 8.35
C THR A 187 21.32 -12.63 7.27
N ARG A 188 22.56 -12.22 7.55
CA ARG A 188 23.66 -12.20 6.58
C ARG A 188 24.34 -13.55 6.38
N CYS A 189 24.50 -14.34 7.44
CA CYS A 189 25.22 -15.62 7.41
C CYS A 189 24.29 -16.83 7.30
N GLY A 190 22.98 -16.63 7.43
CA GLY A 190 21.99 -17.69 7.46
C GLY A 190 21.73 -18.18 8.88
N GLN A 191 20.52 -18.68 9.11
CA GLN A 191 20.08 -19.13 10.41
C GLN A 191 20.82 -20.37 10.91
N ASP A 192 21.32 -21.22 10.01
CA ASP A 192 22.12 -22.41 10.33
C ASP A 192 23.59 -22.10 10.65
N ALA A 193 24.03 -20.84 10.49
CA ALA A 193 25.40 -20.47 10.77
C ALA A 193 25.77 -20.73 12.23
N ASP A 194 26.97 -21.30 12.42
CA ASP A 194 27.55 -21.53 13.73
C ASP A 194 27.80 -20.19 14.45
N ILE A 195 27.65 -20.19 15.78
CA ILE A 195 27.76 -18.97 16.58
C ILE A 195 29.13 -18.30 16.45
N PHE A 196 30.20 -19.06 16.20
CA PHE A 196 31.53 -18.50 15.96
C PHE A 196 31.63 -17.79 14.61
N VAL A 197 30.88 -18.24 13.60
CA VAL A 197 30.78 -17.56 12.29
C VAL A 197 29.99 -16.26 12.40
N LEU A 198 28.91 -16.27 13.20
CA LEU A 198 28.13 -15.06 13.50
C LEU A 198 28.96 -14.02 14.27
N LEU A 199 29.76 -14.47 15.25
CA LEU A 199 30.69 -13.62 16.01
C LEU A 199 31.79 -13.04 15.11
N ASP A 200 32.36 -13.84 14.21
CA ASP A 200 33.36 -13.38 13.26
C ASP A 200 32.77 -12.37 12.27
N ALA A 201 31.53 -12.57 11.81
CA ALA A 201 30.81 -11.63 10.97
C ALA A 201 30.53 -10.29 11.66
N ILE A 202 30.15 -10.31 12.95
CA ILE A 202 29.97 -9.10 13.75
C ILE A 202 31.32 -8.39 13.96
N CYS A 203 32.38 -9.11 14.31
CA CYS A 203 33.72 -8.56 14.47
C CYS A 203 34.27 -7.97 13.16
N ALA A 204 34.09 -8.68 12.04
CA ALA A 204 34.49 -8.20 10.71
C ALA A 204 33.73 -6.91 10.33
N SER A 205 32.46 -6.78 10.74
CA SER A 205 31.68 -5.55 10.55
C SER A 205 32.21 -4.38 11.39
N GLU A 206 32.77 -4.64 12.57
CA GLU A 206 33.37 -3.61 13.44
C GLU A 206 34.74 -3.16 12.94
N VAL A 207 35.55 -4.07 12.41
CA VAL A 207 36.83 -3.75 11.78
C VAL A 207 36.62 -2.97 10.48
N ALA A 208 35.58 -3.30 9.70
CA ALA A 208 35.23 -2.55 8.49
C ALA A 208 34.71 -1.12 8.80
N GLY A 209 34.21 -0.87 10.01
CA GLY A 209 33.80 0.46 10.49
C GLY A 209 34.92 1.29 11.14
N ALA A 210 36.09 0.70 11.38
CA ALA A 210 37.20 1.34 12.06
C ALA A 210 38.51 1.19 11.27
N GLY A 211 38.77 2.09 10.33
CA GLY A 211 40.14 2.30 9.86
C GLY A 211 40.29 3.04 8.54
N HIS A 212 40.63 4.33 8.62
CA HIS A 212 41.70 4.93 7.81
C HIS A 212 42.39 6.06 8.61
N TYR A 213 43.59 5.77 9.13
CA TYR A 213 44.78 6.58 8.86
C TYR A 213 46.05 5.70 8.92
N GLU A 214 46.67 5.64 7.75
CA GLU A 214 48.02 5.29 7.28
C GLU A 214 48.99 4.29 7.97
N SER A 215 49.53 3.48 7.06
CA SER A 215 50.66 2.53 7.01
C SER A 215 52.01 3.05 7.54
N TYR A 216 52.82 2.14 8.12
CA TYR A 216 54.24 1.91 7.75
C TYR A 216 54.68 0.45 8.05
N ALA A 217 54.97 -0.28 6.95
CA ALA A 217 56.12 -1.17 6.67
C ALA A 217 56.70 -2.23 7.66
N ASN A 218 56.78 -3.46 7.11
CA ASN A 218 57.90 -4.42 7.07
C ASN A 218 58.04 -5.59 8.09
N ASN A 219 57.89 -6.79 7.48
CA ASN A 219 58.81 -7.95 7.42
C ASN A 219 58.74 -9.14 8.42
N GLU A 220 58.79 -10.31 7.76
CA GLU A 220 59.35 -11.64 8.13
C GLU A 220 58.52 -12.64 8.97
N ASP A 221 57.85 -13.53 8.23
CA ASP A 221 58.09 -14.99 8.10
C ASP A 221 58.53 -15.83 9.32
N THR A 222 57.69 -16.80 9.72
CA THR A 222 58.02 -18.24 9.96
C THR A 222 56.84 -18.97 10.65
N GLY A 223 56.63 -20.24 10.29
CA GLY A 223 55.41 -21.00 10.60
C GLY A 223 55.46 -22.03 11.76
N LEU A 224 54.50 -22.96 11.63
CA LEU A 224 54.18 -24.18 12.38
C LEU A 224 53.37 -24.10 13.70
N ASN A 225 52.10 -24.51 13.58
CA ASN A 225 51.38 -25.58 14.31
C ASN A 225 51.69 -25.86 15.80
N SER A 226 50.67 -25.76 16.68
CA SER A 226 50.16 -26.87 17.52
C SER A 226 49.25 -26.38 18.68
N TYR A 227 48.28 -27.21 19.01
CA TYR A 227 47.32 -27.17 20.11
C TYR A 227 47.92 -26.86 21.50
N SER A 228 47.21 -26.05 22.30
CA SER A 228 46.53 -26.52 23.54
C SER A 228 46.11 -25.37 24.46
N SER A 229 45.08 -25.71 25.24
CA SER A 229 44.35 -24.97 26.26
C SER A 229 45.21 -24.38 27.40
N PHE A 230 44.60 -23.43 28.13
CA PHE A 230 44.97 -22.78 29.39
C PHE A 230 45.78 -21.47 29.33
N GLY A 231 45.05 -20.37 29.58
CA GLY A 231 45.62 -19.06 29.85
C GLY A 231 44.62 -17.98 30.25
N ARG A 232 43.59 -18.32 31.06
CA ARG A 232 42.78 -17.31 31.78
C ARG A 232 43.72 -16.43 32.63
N ARG A 233 43.41 -15.12 32.66
CA ARG A 233 44.03 -14.04 33.48
C ARG A 233 45.29 -13.37 32.90
N LYS A 234 45.11 -12.54 31.88
CA LYS A 234 45.75 -11.20 31.78
C LYS A 234 45.23 -10.45 30.55
N ARG A 235 44.05 -9.82 30.67
CA ARG A 235 43.69 -8.63 29.85
C ARG A 235 42.50 -7.83 30.35
N ILE A 236 42.11 -8.00 31.62
CA ILE A 236 41.31 -7.02 32.37
C ILE A 236 42.28 -5.93 32.87
N LYS A 237 42.82 -5.15 31.93
CA LYS A 237 43.51 -3.87 32.22
C LYS A 237 43.83 -3.00 31.00
N PHE A 238 43.19 -3.25 29.84
CA PHE A 238 43.36 -2.41 28.65
C PHE A 238 42.02 -1.88 28.08
N MET A 239 40.98 -1.84 28.90
CA MET A 239 39.67 -1.23 28.59
C MET A 239 39.22 -0.21 29.64
N GLU A 240 40.15 0.37 30.40
CA GLU A 240 39.84 1.43 31.38
C GLU A 240 40.51 2.79 31.04
N GLU A 241 41.35 2.86 30.00
CA GLU A 241 42.13 4.06 29.67
C GLU A 241 41.59 4.91 28.50
N LYS A 242 40.51 4.50 27.82
CA LYS A 242 39.86 5.31 26.77
C LYS A 242 38.66 6.15 27.22
N LYS A 243 38.34 6.16 28.53
CA LYS A 243 37.29 7.02 29.11
C LYS A 243 37.79 8.33 29.73
N ARG A 244 39.09 8.64 29.63
CA ARG A 244 39.70 9.89 30.13
C ARG A 244 40.62 10.53 29.09
N LYS A 245 40.06 11.04 27.99
CA LYS A 245 40.70 12.07 27.14
C LYS A 245 39.66 12.65 26.18
N GLY A 246 38.84 13.54 26.75
CA GLY A 246 37.80 14.28 26.02
C GLY A 246 37.36 15.49 26.82
N GLN A 247 38.29 16.20 27.45
CA GLN A 247 38.04 17.51 28.06
C GLN A 247 39.29 18.38 27.96
N ARG A 248 39.15 19.45 27.17
CA ARG A 248 39.78 20.79 27.20
C ARG A 248 40.14 21.23 25.78
N PHE A 249 39.26 22.02 25.16
CA PHE A 249 39.45 23.45 24.93
C PHE A 249 38.06 24.06 24.75
N GLY A 250 37.79 25.16 25.45
CA GLY A 250 36.49 25.82 25.50
C GLY A 250 36.57 27.32 25.29
N GLY A 251 35.38 27.92 25.24
CA GLY A 251 35.08 29.35 25.31
C GLY A 251 34.04 29.71 24.24
N GLY A 252 32.87 30.31 24.49
CA GLY A 252 32.08 30.82 25.62
C GLY A 252 30.74 31.26 24.97
N ALA A 253 29.55 31.34 25.58
CA ALA A 253 29.16 31.83 26.90
C ALA A 253 27.76 31.31 27.30
N GLN A 254 27.55 31.28 28.63
CA GLN A 254 26.36 31.24 29.51
C GLN A 254 24.94 31.24 28.88
N GLY A 255 23.96 30.47 29.38
CA GLY A 255 23.85 29.74 30.64
C GLY A 255 22.48 29.07 30.86
N SER A 256 22.33 28.51 32.07
CA SER A 256 21.20 27.79 32.69
C SER A 256 20.89 26.37 32.19
N GLY A 257 21.16 25.39 33.07
CA GLY A 257 20.96 23.96 32.84
C GLY A 257 19.59 23.44 33.29
N GLY A 258 19.24 22.30 32.68
CA GLY A 258 18.22 21.34 33.10
C GLY A 258 18.77 19.92 32.89
N PRO A 259 18.12 18.88 33.45
CA PRO A 259 18.68 17.54 33.59
C PRO A 259 18.91 16.85 32.23
N ILE A 260 19.83 15.89 32.23
CA ILE A 260 20.18 15.02 31.10
C ILE A 260 18.90 14.38 30.55
N ASP A 261 18.46 14.86 29.40
CA ASP A 261 17.31 14.34 28.67
C ASP A 261 17.77 13.57 27.42
N ASP A 262 16.95 12.59 27.06
CA ASP A 262 17.10 11.59 26.01
C ASP A 262 17.79 12.06 24.72
N ARG A 263 18.81 11.32 24.28
CA ARG A 263 19.24 11.27 22.87
C ARG A 263 18.96 9.84 22.39
N ASN A 264 18.27 9.55 21.29
CA ASN A 264 17.74 10.39 20.24
C ASN A 264 16.67 9.54 19.55
N ASP A 265 15.42 9.86 19.79
CA ASP A 265 14.26 9.15 19.26
C ASP A 265 13.56 10.08 18.25
N GLU A 266 14.34 10.69 17.35
CA GLU A 266 13.86 11.69 16.40
C GLU A 266 13.25 11.02 15.17
N VAL A 267 11.98 11.33 14.91
CA VAL A 267 11.28 10.97 13.66
C VAL A 267 12.04 11.59 12.49
N MET A 268 12.40 10.81 11.47
CA MET A 268 13.02 11.35 10.25
C MET A 268 12.11 12.46 9.68
N PRO A 269 12.56 13.73 9.67
CA PRO A 269 11.68 14.84 9.35
C PRO A 269 11.29 14.80 7.87
N LEU A 270 9.99 14.85 7.57
CA LEU A 270 9.50 14.93 6.20
C LEU A 270 9.79 16.34 5.64
N PRO A 271 10.43 16.46 4.46
CA PRO A 271 10.69 17.76 3.84
C PRO A 271 9.40 18.54 3.59
N ASN A 272 9.45 19.86 3.73
CA ASN A 272 8.35 20.74 3.31
C ASN A 272 8.93 21.95 2.56
N PRO A 273 8.72 22.05 1.23
CA PRO A 273 7.89 21.19 0.39
C PRO A 273 8.54 19.81 0.08
N MET A 274 7.72 18.77 -0.10
CA MET A 274 8.18 17.42 -0.48
C MET A 274 8.42 17.32 -1.99
N ILE A 275 9.57 17.83 -2.42
CA ILE A 275 9.94 17.96 -3.84
C ILE A 275 10.96 16.91 -4.31
N GLY A 276 11.35 15.97 -3.44
CA GLY A 276 12.41 15.01 -3.72
C GLY A 276 13.78 15.67 -3.85
N PHE A 277 14.63 15.07 -4.70
CA PHE A 277 15.95 15.63 -5.02
C PHE A 277 15.87 16.71 -6.09
N ASN A 278 14.94 16.58 -7.04
CA ASN A 278 14.64 17.58 -8.05
C ASN A 278 13.24 17.38 -8.66
N LEU A 279 12.65 18.45 -9.21
CA LEU A 279 11.41 18.39 -9.98
C LEU A 279 11.65 18.73 -11.46
N PRO A 280 10.72 18.34 -12.36
CA PRO A 280 10.80 18.72 -13.77
C PRO A 280 10.93 20.24 -13.95
N GLY A 281 12.01 20.67 -14.60
CA GLY A 281 12.29 22.08 -14.88
C GLY A 281 13.13 22.81 -13.83
N ASP A 282 13.42 22.20 -12.67
CA ASP A 282 14.35 22.77 -11.71
C ASP A 282 15.79 22.68 -12.23
N ARG A 283 16.41 23.84 -12.49
CA ARG A 283 17.81 23.93 -12.94
C ARG A 283 18.82 24.01 -11.77
N SER A 284 18.37 23.98 -10.52
CA SER A 284 19.24 24.28 -9.37
C SER A 284 18.90 23.50 -8.09
N ARG A 285 19.71 22.47 -7.82
CA ARG A 285 20.40 22.12 -6.55
C ARG A 285 21.08 20.77 -6.80
N SER A 286 22.40 20.73 -6.96
CA SER A 286 23.13 19.46 -6.91
C SER A 286 22.95 18.91 -5.50
N VAL A 287 22.10 17.90 -5.35
CA VAL A 287 21.99 17.18 -4.09
C VAL A 287 23.19 16.26 -4.02
N ASP A 288 24.16 16.57 -3.16
CA ASP A 288 25.26 15.66 -2.88
C ASP A 288 24.72 14.43 -2.16
N ARG A 289 24.55 13.35 -2.91
CA ARG A 289 24.06 12.06 -2.43
C ARG A 289 25.14 10.99 -2.62
N PRO A 290 26.14 10.91 -1.72
CA PRO A 290 27.13 9.85 -1.79
C PRO A 290 26.46 8.50 -1.50
N LEU A 291 26.49 7.61 -2.50
CA LEU A 291 26.03 6.23 -2.32
C LEU A 291 27.19 5.37 -1.81
N PRO A 292 26.98 4.48 -0.82
CA PRO A 292 27.99 3.52 -0.42
C PRO A 292 28.39 2.62 -1.59
N LYS A 293 29.68 2.22 -1.66
CA LYS A 293 30.20 1.39 -2.76
C LYS A 293 29.39 0.11 -3.00
N GLN A 294 28.81 -0.46 -1.94
CA GLN A 294 27.98 -1.67 -2.00
C GLN A 294 26.63 -1.43 -2.68
N ALA A 295 26.15 -0.19 -2.71
CA ALA A 295 24.87 0.19 -3.29
C ALA A 295 24.97 0.66 -4.75
N ILE A 296 26.18 0.95 -5.25
CA ILE A 296 26.40 1.46 -6.61
C ILE A 296 26.32 0.33 -7.64
N GLY A 297 25.79 0.66 -8.82
CA GLY A 297 25.84 -0.19 -10.02
C GLY A 297 24.62 -1.08 -10.20
N PRO A 298 24.63 -1.91 -11.26
CA PRO A 298 23.58 -2.89 -11.49
C PRO A 298 23.62 -4.01 -10.43
N PRO A 299 22.46 -4.54 -10.02
CA PRO A 299 21.14 -4.07 -10.40
C PRO A 299 20.88 -2.68 -9.79
N PHE A 300 20.30 -1.78 -10.58
CA PHE A 300 19.63 -0.65 -10.00
C PHE A 300 18.46 -1.17 -9.16
N PHE A 301 18.12 -0.49 -8.08
CA PHE A 301 16.98 -0.85 -7.29
C PHE A 301 16.13 0.36 -6.97
N TYR A 302 14.83 0.15 -6.83
CA TYR A 302 13.85 1.19 -6.57
C TYR A 302 12.73 0.67 -5.67
N TYR A 303 12.68 1.17 -4.45
CA TYR A 303 11.71 0.78 -3.45
C TYR A 303 10.82 1.96 -3.05
N GLU A 304 9.50 1.75 -3.03
CA GLU A 304 8.51 2.75 -2.65
C GLU A 304 7.80 2.37 -1.35
N ASN A 305 7.48 3.40 -0.55
CA ASN A 305 6.62 3.28 0.62
C ASN A 305 5.89 4.61 0.92
N VAL A 306 4.84 4.57 1.74
CA VAL A 306 4.11 5.76 2.18
C VAL A 306 5.02 6.72 2.96
N ALA A 307 4.96 8.02 2.63
CA ALA A 307 5.82 9.01 3.30
C ALA A 307 5.50 9.11 4.80
N LEU A 308 4.21 9.12 5.14
CA LEU A 308 3.71 9.24 6.53
C LEU A 308 3.71 7.87 7.26
N ALA A 309 4.79 7.10 7.13
CA ALA A 309 4.94 5.83 7.83
C ALA A 309 5.12 6.04 9.35
N PRO A 310 4.82 5.04 10.20
CA PRO A 310 5.08 5.10 11.64
C PRO A 310 6.55 5.43 11.97
N LYS A 311 6.77 5.91 13.20
CA LYS A 311 8.11 6.24 13.71
C LYS A 311 9.04 5.02 13.59
N GLY A 312 10.30 5.26 13.22
CA GLY A 312 11.31 4.23 13.04
C GLY A 312 11.25 3.48 11.70
N VAL A 313 10.11 3.45 11.00
CA VAL A 313 9.96 2.66 9.75
C VAL A 313 10.95 3.10 8.67
N TRP A 314 11.05 4.41 8.40
CA TRP A 314 12.01 4.91 7.40
C TRP A 314 13.46 4.74 7.82
N GLN A 315 13.77 4.75 9.12
CA GLN A 315 15.11 4.47 9.62
C GLN A 315 15.47 3.01 9.35
N THR A 316 14.57 2.07 9.65
CA THR A 316 14.76 0.65 9.36
C THR A 316 14.91 0.42 7.85
N ILE A 317 13.99 0.95 7.02
CA ILE A 317 14.08 0.78 5.56
C ILE A 317 15.41 1.33 5.04
N SER A 318 15.83 2.52 5.49
CA SER A 318 17.11 3.12 5.13
C SER A 318 18.28 2.22 5.51
N THR A 319 18.33 1.72 6.75
CA THR A 319 19.40 0.85 7.24
C THR A 319 19.51 -0.45 6.44
N PHE A 320 18.38 -1.11 6.14
CA PHE A 320 18.39 -2.35 5.34
C PHE A 320 18.67 -2.11 3.85
N LEU A 321 18.43 -0.90 3.33
CA LEU A 321 18.73 -0.50 1.96
C LEU A 321 20.02 0.35 1.88
N TYR A 322 21.06 -0.11 2.56
CA TYR A 322 22.43 0.44 2.51
C TYR A 322 22.57 1.88 3.03
N ASP A 323 21.83 2.23 4.07
CA ASP A 323 21.82 3.58 4.67
C ASP A 323 21.50 4.69 3.67
N ILE A 324 20.78 4.36 2.60
CA ILE A 324 20.41 5.31 1.55
C ILE A 324 19.24 6.17 2.03
N GLN A 325 19.44 7.49 1.95
CA GLN A 325 18.38 8.45 2.26
C GLN A 325 17.19 8.31 1.29
N PRO A 326 15.95 8.28 1.82
CA PRO A 326 14.73 8.27 1.02
C PRO A 326 14.50 9.62 0.31
N GLU A 327 14.09 9.56 -0.95
CA GLU A 327 13.58 10.68 -1.72
C GLU A 327 12.09 10.86 -1.44
N PHE A 328 11.71 11.87 -0.65
CA PHE A 328 10.31 12.16 -0.34
C PHE A 328 9.69 13.13 -1.35
N VAL A 329 8.67 12.66 -2.08
CA VAL A 329 8.00 13.41 -3.16
C VAL A 329 6.48 13.34 -2.98
N ASP A 330 5.81 14.46 -3.26
CA ASP A 330 4.36 14.51 -3.44
C ASP A 330 4.00 14.50 -4.94
N SER A 331 3.24 13.52 -5.40
CA SER A 331 2.81 13.45 -6.81
C SER A 331 1.95 14.64 -7.26
N LYS A 332 1.49 15.52 -6.37
CA LYS A 332 0.82 16.77 -6.74
C LYS A 332 1.65 17.68 -7.65
N PHE A 333 2.98 17.50 -7.67
CA PHE A 333 3.88 18.24 -8.57
C PHE A 333 3.90 17.66 -9.99
N PHE A 334 3.42 16.42 -10.15
CA PHE A 334 3.35 15.68 -11.39
C PHE A 334 1.93 15.70 -11.94
N CYS A 335 0.89 15.39 -11.16
CA CYS A 335 -0.50 15.32 -11.61
C CYS A 335 -1.48 16.11 -10.70
N ALA A 336 -2.78 16.04 -11.02
CA ALA A 336 -3.84 16.73 -10.30
C ALA A 336 -4.26 16.07 -8.96
N ALA A 337 -3.59 15.00 -8.52
CA ALA A 337 -3.87 14.31 -7.26
C ALA A 337 -2.61 14.23 -6.39
N ALA A 338 -2.73 14.63 -5.13
CA ALA A 338 -1.63 14.51 -4.17
C ALA A 338 -1.36 13.05 -3.82
N ARG A 339 -0.08 12.64 -3.76
CA ARG A 339 0.31 11.29 -3.35
C ARG A 339 1.69 11.35 -2.71
N LYS A 340 1.70 11.38 -1.38
CA LYS A 340 2.89 11.54 -0.56
C LYS A 340 3.62 10.21 -0.40
N ARG A 341 4.81 10.06 -0.99
CA ARG A 341 5.62 8.83 -0.97
C ARG A 341 7.09 9.11 -0.69
N GLY A 342 7.77 8.11 -0.14
CA GLY A 342 9.22 8.06 -0.09
C GLY A 342 9.73 6.98 -1.03
N TYR A 343 10.89 7.22 -1.63
CA TYR A 343 11.53 6.32 -2.58
C TYR A 343 12.98 6.09 -2.19
N ILE A 344 13.39 4.84 -1.96
CA ILE A 344 14.81 4.49 -1.76
C ILE A 344 15.33 3.75 -2.97
N HIS A 345 16.36 4.32 -3.59
CA HIS A 345 16.94 3.81 -4.83
C HIS A 345 18.41 4.20 -4.96
N ASN A 346 19.16 3.49 -5.81
CA ASN A 346 20.53 3.83 -6.19
C ASN A 346 20.65 4.48 -7.59
N LEU A 347 19.53 4.89 -8.18
CA LEU A 347 19.51 5.58 -9.49
C LEU A 347 20.28 6.91 -9.45
N PRO A 348 20.92 7.29 -10.58
CA PRO A 348 21.38 8.65 -10.81
C PRO A 348 20.23 9.66 -10.68
N ILE A 349 20.57 10.87 -10.24
CA ILE A 349 19.60 11.94 -10.04
C ILE A 349 19.78 13.07 -11.07
N GLU A 350 20.93 13.12 -11.76
CA GLU A 350 21.14 14.05 -12.85
C GLU A 350 20.40 13.62 -14.13
N ASN A 351 20.08 14.59 -14.99
CA ASN A 351 19.50 14.38 -16.33
C ASN A 351 18.16 13.62 -16.34
N ARG A 352 17.37 13.71 -15.27
CA ARG A 352 15.98 13.25 -15.27
C ARG A 352 15.14 14.07 -16.25
N SER A 353 14.21 13.41 -16.93
CA SER A 353 13.28 14.03 -17.87
C SER A 353 11.83 13.60 -17.59
N PRO A 354 10.86 14.52 -17.59
CA PRO A 354 9.46 14.17 -17.42
C PRO A 354 8.90 13.42 -18.63
N LEU A 355 7.79 12.70 -18.43
CA LEU A 355 6.98 12.18 -19.53
C LEU A 355 6.32 13.33 -20.30
N ILE A 356 6.22 13.17 -21.62
CA ILE A 356 5.52 14.09 -22.52
C ILE A 356 4.34 13.31 -23.14
N PRO A 357 3.13 13.90 -23.23
CA PRO A 357 2.75 15.22 -22.71
C PRO A 357 2.72 15.26 -21.18
N LEU A 358 2.92 16.46 -20.61
CA LEU A 358 2.83 16.66 -19.16
C LEU A 358 1.36 16.51 -18.72
N PRO A 359 1.08 15.70 -17.69
CA PRO A 359 -0.28 15.56 -17.18
C PRO A 359 -0.76 16.84 -16.50
N PRO A 360 -2.09 17.09 -16.49
CA PRO A 360 -2.67 18.26 -15.86
C PRO A 360 -2.44 18.22 -14.34
N LYS A 361 -2.13 19.38 -13.76
CA LYS A 361 -1.81 19.51 -12.32
C LYS A 361 -2.98 20.04 -11.49
N ILE A 362 -4.06 20.48 -12.13
CA ILE A 362 -5.26 20.99 -11.44
C ILE A 362 -6.52 20.27 -11.93
N ILE A 363 -7.53 20.20 -11.06
CA ILE A 363 -8.79 19.48 -11.31
C ILE A 363 -9.47 19.98 -12.58
N HIS A 364 -9.52 21.29 -12.81
CA HIS A 364 -10.22 21.85 -13.96
C HIS A 364 -9.54 21.57 -15.30
N ASP A 365 -8.22 21.39 -15.31
CA ASP A 365 -7.49 21.00 -16.52
C ASP A 365 -7.64 19.50 -16.78
N ALA A 366 -7.68 18.70 -15.71
CA ALA A 366 -7.95 17.26 -15.80
C ALA A 366 -9.38 16.95 -16.24
N PHE A 367 -10.36 17.69 -15.70
CA PHE A 367 -11.78 17.47 -15.93
C PHE A 367 -12.52 18.78 -16.25
N PRO A 368 -12.37 19.34 -17.46
CA PRO A 368 -12.94 20.65 -17.83
C PRO A 368 -14.47 20.73 -17.67
N ARG A 369 -15.17 19.60 -17.87
CA ARG A 369 -16.63 19.50 -17.76
C ARG A 369 -17.16 19.76 -16.34
N THR A 370 -16.33 19.59 -15.31
CA THR A 370 -16.72 19.82 -13.91
C THR A 370 -16.75 21.31 -13.57
N LYS A 371 -16.03 22.16 -14.33
CA LYS A 371 -15.87 23.59 -14.05
C LYS A 371 -17.20 24.35 -13.99
N GLN A 372 -18.15 24.02 -14.86
CA GLN A 372 -19.46 24.66 -14.91
C GLN A 372 -20.32 24.42 -13.66
N TRP A 373 -20.05 23.33 -12.93
CA TRP A 373 -20.79 22.93 -11.74
C TRP A 373 -20.06 23.25 -10.44
N TRP A 374 -18.85 23.81 -10.53
CA TRP A 374 -17.97 24.02 -9.39
C TRP A 374 -18.40 25.26 -8.59
N PRO A 375 -18.80 25.12 -7.31
CA PRO A 375 -19.19 26.28 -6.52
C PRO A 375 -18.00 27.20 -6.24
N SER A 376 -18.24 28.50 -6.17
CA SER A 376 -17.20 29.50 -5.87
C SER A 376 -16.54 29.33 -4.49
N TRP A 377 -17.25 28.70 -3.55
CA TRP A 377 -16.75 28.39 -2.21
C TRP A 377 -15.95 27.08 -2.13
N ASP A 378 -15.95 26.25 -3.17
CA ASP A 378 -15.07 25.07 -3.23
C ASP A 378 -13.70 25.47 -3.78
N THR A 379 -12.75 25.67 -2.86
CA THR A 379 -11.40 26.15 -3.16
C THR A 379 -10.42 25.06 -3.59
N ARG A 380 -10.86 23.80 -3.74
CA ARG A 380 -9.96 22.69 -4.08
C ARG A 380 -9.45 22.86 -5.52
N ARG A 381 -8.13 22.84 -5.67
CA ARG A 381 -7.46 22.84 -6.99
C ARG A 381 -6.88 21.48 -7.37
N GLN A 382 -6.72 20.59 -6.40
CA GLN A 382 -6.14 19.25 -6.54
C GLN A 382 -6.94 18.25 -5.70
N PHE A 383 -6.91 16.99 -6.11
CA PHE A 383 -7.43 15.88 -5.31
C PHE A 383 -6.47 15.52 -4.18
N ASN A 384 -7.03 14.91 -3.13
CA ASN A 384 -6.23 14.23 -2.12
C ASN A 384 -5.73 12.88 -2.67
N CYS A 385 -5.02 12.13 -1.83
CA CYS A 385 -4.57 10.77 -2.17
C CYS A 385 -5.77 9.93 -2.63
N LEU A 386 -5.63 9.32 -3.81
CA LEU A 386 -6.61 8.40 -4.36
C LEU A 386 -6.68 7.17 -3.45
N GLN A 387 -7.89 6.71 -3.17
CA GLN A 387 -8.19 5.66 -2.20
C GLN A 387 -8.58 4.37 -2.92
N THR A 388 -8.54 3.26 -2.17
CA THR A 388 -8.95 1.92 -2.64
C THR A 388 -10.47 1.71 -2.61
N VAL A 389 -11.19 2.63 -1.97
CA VAL A 389 -12.64 2.61 -1.79
C VAL A 389 -13.25 3.93 -2.24
N VAL A 390 -14.51 3.89 -2.63
CA VAL A 390 -15.28 5.06 -3.07
C VAL A 390 -16.46 5.34 -2.15
N SER A 391 -16.95 6.57 -2.19
CA SER A 391 -18.13 6.98 -1.42
C SER A 391 -19.37 6.19 -1.80
N SER A 392 -20.26 5.98 -0.83
CA SER A 392 -21.59 5.42 -1.08
C SER A 392 -22.53 6.42 -1.74
N ALA A 393 -23.50 5.91 -2.50
CA ALA A 393 -24.59 6.73 -3.07
C ALA A 393 -25.42 7.45 -1.98
N LYS A 394 -25.53 6.86 -0.78
CA LYS A 394 -26.20 7.49 0.37
C LYS A 394 -25.51 8.78 0.80
N LEU A 395 -24.17 8.84 0.74
CA LEU A 395 -23.42 10.05 1.08
C LEU A 395 -23.65 11.15 0.04
N THR A 396 -23.56 10.85 -1.25
CA THR A 396 -23.78 11.83 -2.32
C THR A 396 -25.21 12.36 -2.29
N GLU A 397 -26.17 11.51 -1.96
CA GLU A 397 -27.57 11.90 -1.79
C GLU A 397 -27.79 12.80 -0.57
N ARG A 398 -27.14 12.50 0.56
CA ARG A 398 -27.17 13.36 1.75
C ARG A 398 -26.64 14.75 1.44
N ILE A 399 -25.49 14.84 0.76
CA ILE A 399 -24.90 16.13 0.34
C ILE A 399 -25.87 16.89 -0.57
N ARG A 400 -26.49 16.19 -1.54
CA ARG A 400 -27.48 16.79 -2.44
C ARG A 400 -28.67 17.38 -1.68
N CYS A 401 -29.23 16.64 -0.74
CA CYS A 401 -30.36 17.09 0.08
C CYS A 401 -29.97 18.25 1.01
N GLU A 402 -28.80 18.18 1.66
CA GLU A 402 -28.30 19.26 2.53
C GLU A 402 -28.13 20.57 1.74
N LEU A 403 -27.57 20.50 0.53
CA LEU A 403 -27.40 21.67 -0.34
C LEU A 403 -28.73 22.17 -0.93
N ALA A 404 -29.66 21.27 -1.27
CA ALA A 404 -30.97 21.65 -1.80
C ALA A 404 -31.85 22.38 -0.76
N ASN A 405 -31.66 22.06 0.53
CA ASN A 405 -32.37 22.69 1.64
C ASN A 405 -31.63 23.89 2.24
N SER A 406 -30.47 24.26 1.69
CA SER A 406 -29.65 25.39 2.14
C SER A 406 -29.91 26.65 1.31
N GLU A 407 -29.55 27.80 1.85
CA GLU A 407 -29.41 29.05 1.09
C GLU A 407 -28.33 28.89 0.00
N ASP A 408 -28.37 29.75 -1.04
CA ASP A 408 -27.37 29.79 -2.11
C ASP A 408 -26.64 31.14 -2.10
N PRO A 409 -25.41 31.23 -1.59
CA PRO A 409 -24.54 30.12 -1.15
C PRO A 409 -24.92 29.54 0.24
N PRO A 410 -24.61 28.26 0.52
CA PRO A 410 -24.89 27.65 1.83
C PRO A 410 -24.14 28.34 2.97
N CYS A 411 -24.62 28.22 4.21
CA CYS A 411 -23.91 28.79 5.35
C CYS A 411 -22.52 28.14 5.56
N PRO A 412 -21.54 28.83 6.19
CA PRO A 412 -20.17 28.32 6.32
C PRO A 412 -20.05 26.95 6.97
N ARG A 413 -20.99 26.58 7.87
CA ARG A 413 -21.03 25.26 8.52
C ARG A 413 -21.31 24.14 7.51
N VAL A 414 -22.30 24.34 6.64
CA VAL A 414 -22.66 23.39 5.58
C VAL A 414 -21.54 23.31 4.55
N GLN A 415 -20.99 24.45 4.12
CA GLN A 415 -19.84 24.48 3.20
C GLN A 415 -18.67 23.66 3.76
N LYS A 416 -18.32 23.85 5.04
CA LYS A 416 -17.24 23.11 5.70
C LYS A 416 -17.51 21.60 5.72
N ASN A 417 -18.70 21.18 6.12
CA ASN A 417 -19.10 19.77 6.16
C ASN A 417 -19.00 19.12 4.75
N VAL A 418 -19.60 19.76 3.74
CA VAL A 418 -19.56 19.26 2.37
C VAL A 418 -18.13 19.20 1.86
N LEU A 419 -17.30 20.22 2.07
CA LEU A 419 -15.89 20.19 1.67
C LEU A 419 -15.08 19.10 2.39
N GLU A 420 -15.35 18.83 3.65
CA GLU A 420 -14.70 17.74 4.38
C GLU A 420 -15.03 16.37 3.76
N GLN A 421 -16.30 16.12 3.42
CA GLN A 421 -16.70 14.91 2.71
C GLN A 421 -16.10 14.84 1.29
N CYS A 422 -16.14 15.95 0.55
CA CYS A 422 -15.56 16.01 -0.78
C CYS A 422 -14.04 15.80 -0.77
N ARG A 423 -13.32 16.30 0.24
CA ARG A 423 -11.88 16.02 0.45
C ARG A 423 -11.62 14.58 0.87
N LYS A 424 -12.45 14.03 1.76
CA LYS A 424 -12.28 12.66 2.27
C LYS A 424 -12.44 11.63 1.16
N TRP A 425 -13.43 11.83 0.27
CA TRP A 425 -13.81 10.85 -0.75
C TRP A 425 -13.45 11.27 -2.18
N ASN A 426 -12.67 12.34 -2.35
CA ASN A 426 -12.31 12.92 -3.65
C ASN A 426 -13.53 13.16 -4.56
N LEU A 427 -14.63 13.67 -4.01
CA LEU A 427 -15.85 13.90 -4.78
C LEU A 427 -15.70 15.08 -5.73
N VAL A 428 -16.27 14.96 -6.92
CA VAL A 428 -16.30 15.99 -7.97
C VAL A 428 -17.72 16.49 -8.23
N TRP A 429 -17.83 17.75 -8.63
CA TRP A 429 -19.11 18.36 -9.00
C TRP A 429 -19.51 17.96 -10.42
N VAL A 430 -20.67 17.32 -10.54
CA VAL A 430 -21.17 16.77 -11.82
C VAL A 430 -22.53 17.34 -12.22
N GLY A 431 -23.11 18.19 -11.39
CA GLY A 431 -24.40 18.84 -11.64
C GLY A 431 -24.72 19.84 -10.53
N ARG A 432 -25.80 20.62 -10.72
CA ARG A 432 -26.31 21.52 -9.68
C ARG A 432 -26.58 20.74 -8.39
N ASN A 433 -25.93 21.13 -7.31
CA ASN A 433 -25.99 20.48 -5.99
C ASN A 433 -25.63 18.98 -6.01
N LYS A 434 -24.93 18.51 -7.05
CA LYS A 434 -24.65 17.09 -7.26
C LYS A 434 -23.15 16.83 -7.30
N VAL A 435 -22.70 15.99 -6.38
CA VAL A 435 -21.34 15.46 -6.34
C VAL A 435 -21.33 13.98 -6.67
N ALA A 436 -20.23 13.48 -7.21
CA ALA A 436 -20.01 12.07 -7.52
C ALA A 436 -18.57 11.64 -7.18
N PRO A 437 -18.33 10.34 -6.88
CA PRO A 437 -16.98 9.80 -6.86
C PRO A 437 -16.37 9.84 -8.26
N LEU A 438 -15.04 9.81 -8.33
CA LEU A 438 -14.31 9.65 -9.60
C LEU A 438 -14.62 8.29 -10.22
N GLU A 439 -14.83 8.26 -11.53
CA GLU A 439 -14.98 7.02 -12.29
C GLU A 439 -13.63 6.29 -12.43
N PRO A 440 -13.60 4.95 -12.61
CA PRO A 440 -12.34 4.22 -12.67
C PRO A 440 -11.39 4.70 -13.78
N ASP A 441 -11.90 5.10 -14.94
CA ASP A 441 -11.09 5.65 -16.04
C ASP A 441 -10.54 7.05 -15.72
N GLU A 442 -11.25 7.84 -14.92
CA GLU A 442 -10.74 9.12 -14.40
C GLU A 442 -9.60 8.89 -13.39
N VAL A 443 -9.70 7.84 -12.57
CA VAL A 443 -8.62 7.42 -11.64
C VAL A 443 -7.40 6.90 -12.40
N GLU A 444 -7.59 6.06 -13.43
CA GLU A 444 -6.51 5.62 -14.33
C GLU A 444 -5.77 6.81 -14.95
N PHE A 445 -6.53 7.79 -15.45
CA PHE A 445 -5.99 9.01 -16.04
C PHE A 445 -5.14 9.82 -15.03
N LEU A 446 -5.64 10.04 -13.81
CA LEU A 446 -4.90 10.76 -12.76
C LEU A 446 -3.62 10.05 -12.32
N LEU A 447 -3.61 8.71 -12.37
CA LEU A 447 -2.45 7.88 -12.03
C LEU A 447 -1.48 7.71 -13.20
N GLY A 448 -1.84 8.15 -14.40
CA GLY A 448 -0.99 8.07 -15.60
C GLY A 448 -1.00 6.71 -16.30
N PHE A 449 -2.01 5.88 -16.04
CA PHE A 449 -2.24 4.63 -16.76
C PHE A 449 -2.94 4.89 -18.10
N PRO A 450 -2.80 3.95 -19.07
CA PRO A 450 -3.64 3.96 -20.26
C PRO A 450 -5.13 3.95 -19.90
N LYS A 451 -5.95 4.55 -20.75
CA LYS A 451 -7.41 4.48 -20.60
C LYS A 451 -7.86 3.02 -20.69
N ASP A 452 -8.78 2.63 -19.82
CA ASP A 452 -9.34 1.28 -19.73
C ASP A 452 -8.30 0.21 -19.31
N HIS A 453 -7.17 0.60 -18.72
CA HIS A 453 -6.11 -0.34 -18.30
C HIS A 453 -6.60 -1.45 -17.37
N THR A 454 -7.49 -1.11 -16.43
CA THR A 454 -8.09 -2.06 -15.49
C THR A 454 -9.48 -2.52 -15.93
N ARG A 455 -9.92 -2.21 -17.15
CA ARG A 455 -11.25 -2.60 -17.63
C ARG A 455 -11.29 -4.12 -17.88
N GLY A 456 -12.36 -4.76 -17.39
CA GLY A 456 -12.57 -6.21 -17.52
C GLY A 456 -12.65 -6.94 -16.17
N ILE A 457 -12.22 -6.27 -15.08
CA ILE A 457 -12.36 -6.78 -13.71
C ILE A 457 -13.51 -6.07 -12.99
N SER A 458 -13.88 -6.56 -11.79
CA SER A 458 -14.97 -5.97 -11.01
C SER A 458 -14.69 -4.50 -10.68
N ARG A 459 -15.74 -3.66 -10.62
CA ARG A 459 -15.58 -2.23 -10.32
C ARG A 459 -14.86 -2.00 -8.99
N THR A 460 -15.15 -2.82 -7.97
CA THR A 460 -14.51 -2.75 -6.66
C THR A 460 -13.02 -3.07 -6.75
N ASP A 461 -12.65 -4.12 -7.50
CA ASP A 461 -11.25 -4.49 -7.68
C ASP A 461 -10.49 -3.43 -8.48
N ARG A 462 -11.13 -2.77 -9.46
CA ARG A 462 -10.52 -1.62 -10.16
C ARG A 462 -10.08 -0.54 -9.18
N TYR A 463 -10.96 -0.09 -8.30
CA TYR A 463 -10.61 0.94 -7.31
C TYR A 463 -9.54 0.45 -6.32
N ARG A 464 -9.64 -0.80 -5.86
CA ARG A 464 -8.64 -1.38 -4.95
C ARG A 464 -7.25 -1.39 -5.58
N SER A 465 -7.14 -1.91 -6.80
CA SER A 465 -5.89 -2.02 -7.54
C SER A 465 -5.29 -0.66 -7.90
N LEU A 466 -6.12 0.31 -8.31
CA LEU A 466 -5.68 1.68 -8.64
C LEU A 466 -5.26 2.47 -7.40
N GLY A 467 -6.00 2.37 -6.30
CA GLY A 467 -5.64 3.06 -5.05
C GLY A 467 -4.24 2.68 -4.54
N ASN A 468 -3.86 1.41 -4.74
CA ASN A 468 -2.58 0.86 -4.29
C ASN A 468 -1.46 0.90 -5.34
N SER A 469 -1.71 1.32 -6.58
CA SER A 469 -0.70 1.34 -7.64
C SER A 469 0.30 2.50 -7.51
N PHE A 470 1.35 2.52 -8.33
CA PHE A 470 2.17 3.72 -8.49
C PHE A 470 1.42 4.87 -9.19
N GLN A 471 1.90 6.09 -8.97
CA GLN A 471 1.63 7.21 -9.89
C GLN A 471 2.72 7.18 -10.96
N VAL A 472 2.32 6.88 -12.20
CA VAL A 472 3.21 6.52 -13.31
C VAL A 472 4.16 7.66 -13.67
N ASP A 473 3.69 8.91 -13.74
CA ASP A 473 4.53 10.03 -14.19
C ASP A 473 5.63 10.40 -13.18
N THR A 474 5.37 10.23 -11.88
CA THR A 474 6.35 10.41 -10.79
C THR A 474 7.43 9.34 -10.89
N VAL A 475 7.04 8.06 -11.00
CA VAL A 475 7.99 6.95 -11.13
C VAL A 475 8.78 7.05 -12.43
N ALA A 476 8.13 7.38 -13.54
CA ALA A 476 8.78 7.55 -14.83
C ALA A 476 9.82 8.69 -14.80
N TYR A 477 9.55 9.78 -14.09
CA TYR A 477 10.53 10.86 -13.92
C TYR A 477 11.81 10.33 -13.25
N HIS A 478 11.70 9.53 -12.19
CA HIS A 478 12.87 8.92 -11.54
C HIS A 478 13.58 7.89 -12.43
N LEU A 479 12.82 7.05 -13.15
CA LEU A 479 13.37 6.00 -14.02
C LEU A 479 13.91 6.52 -15.36
N SER A 480 13.64 7.77 -15.73
CA SER A 480 14.02 8.36 -17.02
C SER A 480 15.52 8.30 -17.31
N VAL A 481 16.36 8.36 -16.27
CA VAL A 481 17.83 8.25 -16.36
C VAL A 481 18.29 6.90 -16.92
N LEU A 482 17.46 5.87 -16.84
CA LEU A 482 17.78 4.53 -17.34
C LEU A 482 17.71 4.44 -18.87
N LYS A 483 16.99 5.34 -19.53
CA LYS A 483 16.82 5.35 -20.99
C LYS A 483 18.15 5.44 -21.75
N PRO A 484 19.04 6.42 -21.49
CA PRO A 484 20.35 6.47 -22.14
C PRO A 484 21.30 5.36 -21.67
N ILE A 485 21.11 4.81 -20.46
CA ILE A 485 21.96 3.74 -19.91
C ILE A 485 21.69 2.39 -20.60
N PHE A 486 20.42 2.12 -20.93
CA PHE A 486 19.99 0.84 -21.51
C PHE A 486 19.32 1.02 -22.89
N PRO A 487 20.07 1.48 -23.92
CA PRO A 487 19.50 1.76 -25.24
C PRO A 487 18.94 0.51 -25.94
N ASN A 488 19.47 -0.66 -25.60
CA ASN A 488 19.04 -1.94 -26.16
C ASN A 488 17.92 -2.61 -25.35
N GLY A 489 17.42 -1.94 -24.32
CA GLY A 489 16.44 -2.49 -23.38
C GLY A 489 17.06 -3.26 -22.22
N MET A 490 16.22 -3.56 -21.24
CA MET A 490 16.64 -4.03 -19.91
C MET A 490 15.82 -5.23 -19.39
N ASN A 491 16.41 -5.96 -18.45
CA ASN A 491 15.76 -7.01 -17.67
C ASN A 491 15.29 -6.44 -16.32
N VAL A 492 14.03 -6.67 -15.96
CA VAL A 492 13.41 -6.10 -14.75
C VAL A 492 12.91 -7.22 -13.84
N LEU A 493 13.20 -7.10 -12.55
CA LEU A 493 12.56 -7.86 -11.48
C LEU A 493 11.61 -6.93 -10.73
N SER A 494 10.31 -7.16 -10.89
CA SER A 494 9.23 -6.32 -10.36
C SER A 494 8.54 -7.06 -9.23
N LEU A 495 8.84 -6.68 -7.99
CA LEU A 495 8.28 -7.27 -6.77
C LEU A 495 7.06 -6.48 -6.33
N PHE A 496 5.96 -7.16 -6.00
CA PHE A 496 4.68 -6.52 -5.66
C PHE A 496 4.17 -5.63 -6.80
N SER A 497 4.20 -6.15 -8.02
CA SER A 497 4.03 -5.36 -9.25
C SER A 497 2.63 -4.76 -9.41
N GLY A 498 1.62 -5.30 -8.74
CA GLY A 498 0.24 -4.84 -8.84
C GLY A 498 -0.24 -4.85 -10.28
N ILE A 499 -0.83 -3.74 -10.72
CA ILE A 499 -1.32 -3.57 -12.10
C ILE A 499 -0.24 -3.12 -13.09
N GLY A 500 1.04 -3.24 -12.75
CA GLY A 500 2.13 -2.96 -13.70
C GLY A 500 2.58 -1.50 -13.76
N GLY A 501 2.50 -0.75 -12.66
CA GLY A 501 2.80 0.68 -12.68
C GLY A 501 4.24 1.02 -13.10
N ALA A 502 5.21 0.15 -12.76
CA ALA A 502 6.60 0.31 -13.15
C ALA A 502 6.81 0.02 -14.64
N GLU A 503 6.19 -1.05 -15.13
CA GLU A 503 6.25 -1.52 -16.51
C GLU A 503 5.61 -0.50 -17.45
N VAL A 504 4.46 0.06 -17.06
CA VAL A 504 3.80 1.16 -17.79
C VAL A 504 4.70 2.40 -17.81
N ALA A 505 5.37 2.75 -16.71
CA ALA A 505 6.31 3.87 -16.67
C ALA A 505 7.50 3.66 -17.63
N LEU A 506 8.12 2.48 -17.61
CA LEU A 506 9.23 2.11 -18.50
C LEU A 506 8.80 2.11 -19.98
N HIS A 507 7.61 1.58 -20.27
CA HIS A 507 7.06 1.60 -21.62
C HIS A 507 6.81 3.03 -22.12
N ARG A 508 6.21 3.90 -21.30
CA ARG A 508 5.96 5.31 -21.66
C ARG A 508 7.26 6.11 -21.83
N LEU A 509 8.35 5.73 -21.15
CA LEU A 509 9.69 6.29 -21.38
C LEU A 509 10.31 5.82 -22.70
N GLY A 510 9.76 4.79 -23.34
CA GLY A 510 10.32 4.14 -24.52
C GLY A 510 11.52 3.24 -24.20
N ILE A 511 11.61 2.74 -22.96
CA ILE A 511 12.65 1.78 -22.56
C ILE A 511 12.13 0.39 -22.88
N ARG A 512 12.79 -0.33 -23.78
CA ARG A 512 12.41 -1.69 -24.14
C ARG A 512 12.63 -2.63 -22.96
N MET A 513 11.61 -3.40 -22.58
CA MET A 513 11.74 -4.46 -21.59
C MET A 513 12.01 -5.79 -22.31
N LYS A 514 13.18 -6.38 -22.07
CA LYS A 514 13.57 -7.67 -22.69
C LYS A 514 12.90 -8.82 -21.97
N THR A 515 13.11 -8.88 -20.66
CA THR A 515 12.48 -9.83 -19.76
C THR A 515 11.97 -9.09 -18.53
N VAL A 516 10.73 -9.35 -18.13
CA VAL A 516 10.18 -8.90 -16.85
C VAL A 516 9.80 -10.12 -16.05
N VAL A 517 10.37 -10.25 -14.86
CA VAL A 517 9.90 -11.18 -13.83
C VAL A 517 9.00 -10.37 -12.90
N SER A 518 7.70 -10.60 -12.96
CA SER A 518 6.69 -9.91 -12.17
C SER A 518 6.19 -10.81 -11.05
N VAL A 519 6.26 -10.33 -9.81
CA VAL A 519 5.80 -11.05 -8.62
C VAL A 519 4.56 -10.37 -8.03
N GLU A 520 3.41 -11.04 -8.13
CA GLU A 520 2.13 -10.46 -7.71
C GLU A 520 1.16 -11.54 -7.20
N LYS A 521 0.66 -11.35 -5.97
CA LYS A 521 -0.21 -12.32 -5.27
C LYS A 521 -1.62 -12.36 -5.86
N SER A 522 -2.18 -11.21 -6.23
CA SER A 522 -3.54 -11.13 -6.77
C SER A 522 -3.60 -11.58 -8.23
N GLU A 523 -4.42 -12.59 -8.52
CA GLU A 523 -4.69 -13.04 -9.89
C GLU A 523 -5.32 -11.95 -10.76
N VAL A 524 -6.15 -11.09 -10.16
CA VAL A 524 -6.79 -9.97 -10.84
C VAL A 524 -5.73 -8.98 -11.36
N ASN A 525 -4.76 -8.63 -10.52
CA ASN A 525 -3.66 -7.74 -10.88
C ASN A 525 -2.74 -8.37 -11.95
N ARG A 526 -2.41 -9.65 -11.81
CA ARG A 526 -1.67 -10.40 -12.82
C ARG A 526 -2.37 -10.38 -14.17
N THR A 527 -3.69 -10.63 -14.18
CA THR A 527 -4.50 -10.60 -15.40
C THR A 527 -4.46 -9.23 -16.08
N VAL A 528 -4.54 -8.14 -15.32
CA VAL A 528 -4.42 -6.77 -15.83
C VAL A 528 -3.06 -6.53 -16.48
N LEU A 529 -1.97 -6.84 -15.77
CA LEU A 529 -0.61 -6.67 -16.31
C LEU A 529 -0.39 -7.53 -17.55
N LYS A 530 -0.82 -8.80 -17.52
CA LYS A 530 -0.70 -9.73 -18.64
C LYS A 530 -1.44 -9.25 -19.87
N THR A 531 -2.68 -8.80 -19.71
CA THR A 531 -3.50 -8.26 -20.81
C THR A 531 -2.83 -7.04 -21.43
N TRP A 532 -2.31 -6.14 -20.61
CA TRP A 532 -1.54 -4.99 -21.09
C TRP A 532 -0.23 -5.41 -21.79
N TRP A 533 0.46 -6.42 -21.25
CA TRP A 533 1.73 -6.93 -21.79
C TRP A 533 1.54 -7.47 -23.21
N GLU A 534 0.54 -8.34 -23.41
CA GLU A 534 0.22 -8.95 -24.71
C GLU A 534 -0.13 -7.91 -25.78
N GLN A 535 -0.70 -6.77 -25.38
CA GLN A 535 -1.08 -5.69 -26.29
C GLN A 535 0.08 -4.76 -26.66
N THR A 536 1.10 -4.64 -25.81
CA THR A 536 2.07 -3.54 -25.91
C THR A 536 3.54 -3.97 -25.99
N GLN A 537 3.88 -5.18 -25.53
CA GLN A 537 5.26 -5.62 -25.39
C GLN A 537 5.59 -6.79 -26.33
N SER A 538 6.87 -6.88 -26.68
CA SER A 538 7.44 -8.01 -27.46
C SER A 538 8.46 -8.83 -26.67
N GLY A 539 8.74 -8.44 -25.43
CA GLY A 539 9.64 -9.17 -24.54
C GLY A 539 8.96 -10.35 -23.87
N THR A 540 9.70 -10.99 -22.97
CA THR A 540 9.22 -12.11 -22.16
C THR A 540 8.67 -11.62 -20.82
N LEU A 541 7.43 -11.95 -20.50
CA LEU A 541 6.87 -11.82 -19.15
C LEU A 541 6.93 -13.18 -18.44
N ILE A 542 7.51 -13.20 -17.24
CA ILE A 542 7.53 -14.35 -16.34
C ILE A 542 6.74 -13.94 -15.09
N GLU A 543 5.62 -14.59 -14.86
CA GLU A 543 4.76 -14.31 -13.71
C GLU A 543 5.08 -15.27 -12.56
N VAL A 544 5.24 -14.72 -11.36
CA VAL A 544 5.41 -15.48 -10.13
C VAL A 544 4.37 -15.00 -9.12
N THR A 545 3.74 -15.95 -8.43
CA THR A 545 2.62 -15.65 -7.53
C THR A 545 3.07 -15.10 -6.19
N ASP A 546 4.14 -15.66 -5.63
CA ASP A 546 4.60 -15.33 -4.28
C ASP A 546 6.10 -15.00 -4.26
N VAL A 547 6.47 -13.99 -3.47
CA VAL A 547 7.87 -13.60 -3.25
C VAL A 547 8.69 -14.68 -2.56
N GLN A 548 8.05 -15.59 -1.82
CA GLN A 548 8.70 -16.74 -1.20
C GLN A 548 9.23 -17.74 -2.23
N ASN A 549 8.57 -17.84 -3.39
CA ASN A 549 8.98 -18.74 -4.47
C ASN A 549 10.28 -18.29 -5.16
N LEU A 550 10.74 -17.06 -4.92
CA LEU A 550 12.02 -16.55 -5.41
C LEU A 550 13.14 -17.00 -4.46
N THR A 551 13.44 -18.29 -4.50
CA THR A 551 14.59 -18.88 -3.80
C THR A 551 15.91 -18.47 -4.47
N SER A 552 17.03 -18.62 -3.75
CA SER A 552 18.35 -18.30 -4.30
C SER A 552 18.68 -19.10 -5.56
N ASP A 553 18.33 -20.39 -5.58
CA ASP A 553 18.57 -21.27 -6.73
C ASP A 553 17.70 -20.87 -7.93
N TRP A 554 16.44 -20.50 -7.67
CA TRP A 554 15.54 -20.03 -8.72
C TRP A 554 16.03 -18.73 -9.35
N LEU A 555 16.47 -17.77 -8.51
CA LEU A 555 17.05 -16.50 -8.94
C LEU A 555 18.31 -16.73 -9.76
N GLU A 556 19.22 -17.57 -9.27
CA GLU A 556 20.47 -17.88 -9.95
C GLU A 556 20.24 -18.56 -11.31
N SER A 557 19.38 -19.58 -11.36
CA SER A 557 19.00 -20.26 -12.60
C SER A 557 18.37 -19.29 -13.61
N THR A 558 17.44 -18.45 -13.15
CA THR A 558 16.78 -17.46 -13.98
C THR A 558 17.77 -16.44 -14.54
N MET A 559 18.64 -15.90 -13.68
CA MET A 559 19.65 -14.92 -14.07
C MET A 559 20.68 -15.49 -15.05
N ARG A 560 21.11 -16.74 -14.88
CA ARG A 560 21.97 -17.43 -15.85
C ARG A 560 21.31 -17.54 -17.23
N ARG A 561 19.98 -17.71 -17.29
CA ARG A 561 19.22 -17.79 -18.54
C ARG A 561 19.02 -16.42 -19.20
N ILE A 562 18.74 -15.37 -18.43
CA ILE A 562 18.34 -14.06 -18.97
C ILE A 562 19.47 -13.04 -19.03
N GLY A 563 20.62 -13.32 -18.38
CA GLY A 563 21.77 -12.42 -18.31
C GLY A 563 21.74 -11.44 -17.13
N GLY A 564 21.09 -11.79 -16.02
CA GLY A 564 20.94 -10.93 -14.84
C GLY A 564 19.81 -9.90 -14.93
N PHE A 565 19.65 -9.11 -13.88
CA PHE A 565 18.64 -8.05 -13.80
C PHE A 565 19.30 -6.67 -13.79
N ASP A 566 18.76 -5.75 -14.56
CA ASP A 566 19.24 -4.37 -14.63
C ASP A 566 18.52 -3.47 -13.59
N LEU A 567 17.27 -3.80 -13.28
CA LEU A 567 16.42 -3.09 -12.32
C LEU A 567 15.65 -4.08 -11.43
N VAL A 568 15.75 -3.90 -10.12
CA VAL A 568 14.87 -4.51 -9.10
C VAL A 568 13.95 -3.42 -8.56
N ILE A 569 12.66 -3.50 -8.82
CA ILE A 569 11.68 -2.48 -8.43
C ILE A 569 10.57 -3.10 -7.58
N GLY A 570 10.08 -2.37 -6.58
CA GLY A 570 8.91 -2.79 -5.82
C GLY A 570 8.34 -1.71 -4.92
N GLY A 571 7.07 -1.85 -4.56
CA GLY A 571 6.39 -1.03 -3.56
C GLY A 571 5.75 -1.94 -2.53
N SER A 572 5.92 -1.68 -1.23
CA SER A 572 5.30 -2.55 -0.24
C SER A 572 3.77 -2.42 -0.29
N PRO A 573 3.00 -3.52 -0.22
CA PRO A 573 1.56 -3.49 -0.08
C PRO A 573 1.17 -2.94 1.29
N CYS A 574 1.05 -1.61 1.36
CA CYS A 574 0.91 -0.87 2.61
C CYS A 574 -0.55 -0.68 3.05
N ASN A 575 -1.33 -1.75 3.21
CA ASN A 575 -2.68 -1.61 3.78
C ASN A 575 -2.62 -1.24 5.28
N ASN A 576 -1.58 -1.66 6.03
CA ASN A 576 -1.44 -1.40 7.48
C ASN A 576 -0.62 -0.12 7.82
N LEU A 577 -0.10 0.60 6.83
CA LEU A 577 0.62 1.87 7.04
C LEU A 577 -0.16 3.12 6.60
N ALA A 578 -1.26 2.95 5.86
CA ALA A 578 -2.12 4.06 5.46
C ALA A 578 -3.05 4.47 6.62
N GLY A 579 -2.98 5.74 7.04
CA GLY A 579 -3.64 6.27 8.24
C GLY A 579 -5.18 6.26 8.29
N SER A 580 -5.87 5.48 7.47
CA SER A 580 -7.33 5.29 7.54
C SER A 580 -7.76 4.09 8.39
N ASN A 581 -6.88 3.14 8.70
CA ASN A 581 -7.14 2.05 9.64
C ASN A 581 -6.52 2.40 11.00
N ARG A 582 -7.30 3.03 11.89
CA ARG A 582 -6.83 3.48 13.22
C ARG A 582 -6.55 2.34 14.21
N HIS A 583 -6.95 1.10 13.92
CA HIS A 583 -6.99 0.01 14.91
C HIS A 583 -5.81 -0.99 14.90
N HIS A 584 -4.98 -1.05 13.85
CA HIS A 584 -3.77 -1.91 13.87
C HIS A 584 -2.53 -1.19 13.31
N ARG A 585 -1.89 -0.36 14.14
CA ARG A 585 -0.58 0.25 13.84
C ARG A 585 0.56 -0.69 14.24
N ASN A 586 0.65 -1.87 13.65
CA ASN A 586 1.70 -2.84 14.00
C ASN A 586 3.05 -2.56 13.32
N GLY A 587 3.41 -1.28 13.07
CA GLY A 587 4.75 -0.88 12.59
C GLY A 587 5.35 -1.80 11.52
N LEU A 588 6.63 -2.13 11.67
CA LEU A 588 7.32 -3.16 10.86
C LEU A 588 7.16 -4.59 11.41
N GLU A 589 6.27 -4.79 12.38
CA GLU A 589 6.04 -6.05 13.09
C GLU A 589 4.72 -6.75 12.69
N GLY A 590 3.87 -6.10 11.89
CA GLY A 590 2.67 -6.71 11.32
C GLY A 590 2.95 -7.63 10.13
N GLU A 591 2.00 -8.51 9.80
CA GLU A 591 2.12 -9.53 8.73
C GLU A 591 2.50 -8.97 7.34
N HIS A 592 2.19 -7.71 7.04
CA HIS A 592 2.58 -7.06 5.78
C HIS A 592 3.98 -6.46 5.78
N SER A 593 4.59 -6.31 6.95
CA SER A 593 5.92 -5.73 7.13
C SER A 593 7.06 -6.74 6.93
N CYS A 594 6.75 -8.05 6.96
CA CYS A 594 7.69 -9.10 6.57
C CYS A 594 8.07 -9.03 5.08
N LEU A 595 7.16 -8.52 4.23
CA LEU A 595 7.35 -8.43 2.79
C LEU A 595 8.50 -7.48 2.40
N PHE A 596 8.76 -6.47 3.22
CA PHE A 596 9.95 -5.64 3.06
C PHE A 596 11.24 -6.45 3.20
N TYR A 597 11.33 -7.36 4.17
CA TYR A 597 12.50 -8.21 4.35
C TYR A 597 12.66 -9.21 3.19
N HIS A 598 11.56 -9.68 2.58
CA HIS A 598 11.64 -10.45 1.33
C HIS A 598 12.21 -9.61 0.17
N TYR A 599 11.83 -8.33 0.05
CA TYR A 599 12.45 -7.43 -0.94
C TYR A 599 13.95 -7.32 -0.73
N VAL A 600 14.41 -7.09 0.51
CA VAL A 600 15.84 -6.96 0.84
C VAL A 600 16.59 -8.28 0.57
N ARG A 601 16.04 -9.41 1.04
CA ARG A 601 16.59 -10.75 0.80
C ARG A 601 16.79 -11.01 -0.70
N ILE A 602 15.78 -10.71 -1.52
CA ILE A 602 15.84 -10.91 -2.97
C ILE A 602 16.86 -9.96 -3.59
N LEU A 603 16.86 -8.68 -3.22
CA LEU A 603 17.82 -7.69 -3.74
C LEU A 603 19.27 -8.09 -3.45
N ASP A 604 19.56 -8.51 -2.21
CA ASP A 604 20.89 -8.97 -1.81
C ASP A 604 21.30 -10.25 -2.52
N CYS A 605 20.36 -11.19 -2.71
CA CYS A 605 20.60 -12.41 -3.48
C CYS A 605 20.93 -12.09 -4.95
N VAL A 606 20.13 -11.25 -5.62
CA VAL A 606 20.40 -10.81 -6.99
C VAL A 606 21.78 -10.15 -7.07
N LYS A 607 22.12 -9.24 -6.15
CA LYS A 607 23.43 -8.58 -6.12
C LYS A 607 24.58 -9.55 -5.89
N SER A 608 24.39 -10.55 -5.05
CA SER A 608 25.38 -11.59 -4.80
C SER A 608 25.61 -12.46 -6.04
N VAL A 609 24.54 -12.91 -6.69
CA VAL A 609 24.60 -13.69 -7.93
C VAL A 609 25.27 -12.87 -9.06
N MET A 610 24.88 -11.61 -9.25
CA MET A 610 25.48 -10.74 -10.29
C MET A 610 26.97 -10.49 -10.08
N LYS A 611 27.48 -10.52 -8.85
CA LYS A 611 28.92 -10.42 -8.58
C LYS A 611 29.69 -11.70 -8.92
N ARG A 612 29.00 -12.85 -9.01
CA ARG A 612 29.58 -14.17 -9.31
C ARG A 612 29.48 -14.53 -10.79
N MET A 613 28.58 -13.88 -11.53
CA MET A 613 28.45 -13.98 -13.00
C MET A 613 29.50 -13.12 -13.68
#